data_AF-A0A961T651-F1
#
_entry.id   AF-A0A961T651-F1
#
_cell.length_a   1.000
_cell.length_b   1.000
_cell.length_c   1.000
_cell.angle_alpha   90.00
_cell.angle_beta   90.00
_cell.angle_gamma   90.00
#
_symmetry.space_group_name_H-M   'P 1'
#
loop_
_entity.id
_entity.type
_entity.pdbx_description
1 polymer ?
#
loop_
_entity_poly.entity_id
_entity_poly.type
_entity_poly.pdbx_seq_one_letter_code
_entity_poly.pdbx_strand_id
1 'polypeptide(L)'
;MIALRKRLGDGALRDKKPRLVYPSYFAWAPIVMALWWGHSAYGLPHVIWSYRFDLVGAGDRWDFGARRYRECRYVGPHGGFVTDAPGGRCAWIIWRRASDAGDGR
;
A
#
# COMPACT_ATOMS: atom_id res chain seq x y z
N MET A 1 61.50 36.92 -39.95
CA MET A 1 60.61 35.73 -40.01
C MET A 1 60.45 35.20 -38.59
N ILE A 2 59.61 35.84 -37.78
CA ILE A 2 58.25 35.39 -37.41
C ILE A 2 58.29 34.00 -36.72
N ALA A 3 58.81 34.01 -35.50
CA ALA A 3 58.58 32.96 -34.50
C ALA A 3 57.20 33.20 -33.88
N LEU A 4 56.15 32.67 -34.51
CA LEU A 4 54.77 32.78 -33.99
C LEU A 4 53.95 31.55 -34.38
N ARG A 5 54.37 30.37 -33.89
CA ARG A 5 53.57 29.15 -33.96
C ARG A 5 53.74 28.41 -32.63
N LYS A 6 52.63 27.86 -32.13
CA LYS A 6 52.45 27.07 -30.90
C LYS A 6 52.27 27.87 -29.60
N ARG A 7 51.14 28.57 -29.51
CA ARG A 7 50.50 28.89 -28.21
C ARG A 7 48.98 28.67 -28.26
N LEU A 8 48.55 27.65 -29.00
CA LEU A 8 47.16 27.26 -29.15
C LEU A 8 47.10 25.74 -29.02
N GLY A 9 46.56 25.24 -27.91
CA GLY A 9 46.11 23.84 -27.89
C GLY A 9 45.99 23.14 -26.53
N ASP A 10 46.85 23.44 -25.55
CA ASP A 10 47.05 22.48 -24.44
C ASP A 10 46.13 22.71 -23.21
N GLY A 11 44.91 23.20 -23.41
CA GLY A 11 44.06 23.66 -22.29
C GLY A 11 42.61 23.19 -22.24
N ALA A 12 42.11 22.38 -23.20
CA ALA A 12 40.66 22.27 -23.38
C ALA A 12 40.05 20.86 -23.46
N LEU A 13 40.77 19.78 -23.13
CA LEU A 13 40.13 18.49 -22.82
C LEU A 13 40.14 18.29 -21.32
N ARG A 14 39.38 19.15 -20.65
CA ARG A 14 39.06 19.01 -19.23
C ARG A 14 38.25 17.72 -19.10
N ASP A 15 38.96 16.66 -18.71
CA ASP A 15 38.47 15.30 -18.52
C ASP A 15 37.30 15.34 -17.53
N LYS A 16 36.09 15.58 -18.04
CA LYS A 16 34.86 15.53 -17.24
C LYS A 16 34.61 14.04 -17.02
N LYS A 17 35.24 13.48 -15.99
CA LYS A 17 34.89 12.15 -15.49
C LYS A 17 33.37 12.08 -15.43
N PRO A 18 32.73 11.22 -16.23
CA PRO A 18 31.28 11.16 -16.27
C PRO A 18 30.81 10.79 -14.86
N ARG A 19 30.16 11.73 -14.19
CA ARG A 19 29.62 11.54 -12.83
C ARG A 19 28.34 10.74 -13.02
N LEU A 20 28.53 9.43 -13.25
CA LEU A 20 27.52 8.57 -13.86
C LEU A 20 26.33 8.31 -12.93
N VAL A 21 26.46 8.54 -11.62
CA VAL A 21 25.34 8.35 -10.68
C VAL A 21 25.48 9.27 -9.47
N TYR A 22 24.47 10.10 -9.24
CA TYR A 22 24.36 10.88 -8.00
C TYR A 22 23.47 10.12 -7.01
N PRO A 23 23.82 10.04 -5.71
CA PRO A 23 23.00 9.40 -4.69
C PRO A 23 21.57 9.98 -4.61
N SER A 24 21.40 11.25 -4.96
CA SER A 24 20.10 11.93 -5.00
C SER A 24 19.10 11.27 -5.98
N TYR A 25 19.58 10.57 -7.01
CA TYR A 25 18.71 9.82 -7.92
C TYR A 25 18.01 8.63 -7.24
N PHE A 26 18.46 8.22 -6.06
CA PHE A 26 17.85 7.15 -5.26
C PHE A 26 17.04 7.67 -4.07
N ALA A 27 16.80 8.97 -3.97
CA ALA A 27 16.00 9.55 -2.87
C ALA A 27 14.57 8.98 -2.80
N TRP A 28 14.03 8.46 -3.91
CA TRP A 28 12.72 7.81 -3.97
C TRP A 28 12.75 6.33 -3.58
N ALA A 29 13.91 5.67 -3.62
CA ALA A 29 14.07 4.26 -3.29
C ALA A 29 13.55 3.90 -1.89
N PRO A 30 13.83 4.67 -0.80
CA PRO A 30 13.26 4.37 0.51
C PRO A 30 11.73 4.46 0.54
N ILE A 31 11.12 5.34 -0.26
CA ILE A 31 9.65 5.46 -0.35
C ILE A 31 9.07 4.18 -0.97
N VAL A 32 9.63 3.72 -2.08
CA VAL A 32 9.17 2.49 -2.74
C VAL A 32 9.43 1.27 -1.88
N MET A 33 10.56 1.19 -1.20
CA MET A 33 10.79 0.12 -0.22
C MET A 33 9.78 0.16 0.92
N ALA A 34 9.48 1.33 1.49
CA ALA A 34 8.52 1.46 2.58
C ALA A 34 7.11 1.03 2.15
N LEU A 35 6.67 1.43 0.95
CA LEU A 35 5.39 1.02 0.38
C LEU A 35 5.35 -0.49 0.12
N TRP A 36 6.38 -1.03 -0.51
CA TRP A 36 6.48 -2.47 -0.76
C TRP A 36 6.44 -3.28 0.54
N TRP A 37 7.15 -2.81 1.56
CA TRP A 37 7.24 -3.50 2.84
C TRP A 37 5.93 -3.39 3.63
N GLY A 38 5.31 -2.22 3.64
CA GLY A 38 3.97 -2.03 4.23
C GLY A 38 2.93 -2.91 3.55
N HIS A 39 2.93 -2.97 2.23
CA HIS A 39 2.08 -3.88 1.46
C HIS A 39 2.33 -5.35 1.80
N SER A 40 3.59 -5.76 1.91
CA SER A 40 3.97 -7.15 2.23
C SER A 40 3.61 -7.55 3.66
N ALA A 41 3.72 -6.62 4.62
CA ALA A 41 3.46 -6.88 6.04
C ALA A 41 1.96 -6.85 6.38
N TYR A 42 1.23 -5.85 5.90
CA TYR A 42 -0.17 -5.62 6.27
C TYR A 42 -1.17 -6.12 5.22
N GLY A 43 -0.73 -6.37 3.99
CA GLY A 43 -1.60 -6.75 2.88
C GLY A 43 -2.33 -5.55 2.27
N LEU A 44 -3.49 -5.81 1.68
CA LEU A 44 -4.32 -4.80 1.01
C LEU A 44 -5.60 -4.51 1.81
N PRO A 45 -6.16 -3.30 1.66
CA PRO A 45 -7.40 -2.96 2.32
C PRO A 45 -8.56 -3.71 1.66
N HIS A 46 -9.41 -4.31 2.49
CA HIS A 46 -10.67 -4.94 2.10
C HIS A 46 -11.80 -4.16 2.75
N VAL A 47 -12.77 -3.75 1.93
CA VAL A 47 -13.92 -2.95 2.37
C VAL A 47 -15.09 -3.86 2.70
N ILE A 48 -15.90 -3.45 3.67
CA ILE A 48 -17.12 -4.19 4.01
C ILE A 48 -18.06 -4.25 2.79
N TRP A 49 -18.52 -5.45 2.48
CA TRP A 49 -19.41 -5.73 1.36
C TRP A 49 -20.81 -6.09 1.84
N SER A 50 -20.90 -7.04 2.78
CA SER A 50 -22.17 -7.47 3.36
C SER A 50 -21.98 -7.87 4.81
N TYR A 51 -23.06 -7.89 5.57
CA TYR A 51 -23.03 -8.31 6.97
C TYR A 51 -24.32 -9.07 7.31
N ARG A 52 -24.24 -9.96 8.28
CA ARG A 52 -25.39 -10.57 8.93
C ARG A 52 -25.51 -10.04 10.34
N PHE A 53 -26.72 -9.72 10.73
CA PHE A 53 -27.03 -9.20 12.04
C PHE A 53 -28.28 -9.87 12.58
N ASP A 54 -28.33 -9.97 13.90
CA ASP A 54 -29.54 -10.31 14.63
C ASP A 54 -30.12 -9.05 15.25
N LEU A 55 -31.43 -9.08 15.43
CA LEU A 55 -32.16 -8.06 16.19
C LEU A 55 -32.10 -8.42 17.67
N VAL A 56 -31.70 -7.46 18.50
CA VAL A 56 -31.71 -7.64 19.96
C VAL A 56 -33.09 -7.23 20.48
N GLY A 57 -33.84 -8.18 21.03
CA GLY A 57 -35.18 -7.94 21.58
C GLY A 57 -36.27 -7.76 20.52
N ALA A 58 -37.31 -6.97 20.83
CA ALA A 58 -38.41 -6.65 19.92
C ALA A 58 -38.07 -5.53 18.90
N GLY A 59 -36.78 -5.30 18.66
CA GLY A 59 -36.31 -4.20 17.81
C GLY A 59 -36.78 -4.32 16.35
N ASP A 60 -37.09 -3.18 15.75
CA ASP A 60 -37.40 -3.09 14.32
C ASP A 60 -36.12 -3.29 13.50
N ARG A 61 -36.24 -3.91 12.32
CA ARG A 61 -35.14 -4.04 11.35
C ARG A 61 -34.56 -2.69 10.96
N TRP A 62 -35.30 -1.59 11.06
CA TRP A 62 -34.83 -0.26 10.72
C TRP A 62 -34.09 0.46 11.87
N ASP A 63 -34.12 -0.08 13.08
CA ASP A 63 -33.31 0.42 14.19
C ASP A 63 -31.88 -0.12 14.10
N PHE A 64 -30.97 0.70 13.59
CA PHE A 64 -29.55 0.35 13.45
C PHE A 64 -28.82 0.21 14.79
N GLY A 65 -29.34 0.78 15.88
CA GLY A 65 -28.77 0.69 17.22
C GLY A 65 -29.06 -0.63 17.91
N ALA A 66 -30.19 -1.27 17.59
CA ALA A 66 -30.61 -2.57 18.13
C ALA A 66 -30.02 -3.78 17.38
N ARG A 67 -29.15 -3.56 16.38
CA ARG A 67 -28.55 -4.64 15.58
C ARG A 67 -27.28 -5.16 16.23
N ARG A 68 -27.19 -6.48 16.41
CA ARG A 68 -25.97 -7.19 16.79
C ARG A 68 -25.40 -7.88 15.57
N TYR A 69 -24.30 -7.36 15.02
CA TYR A 69 -23.64 -7.98 13.88
C TYR A 69 -23.02 -9.32 14.32
N ARG A 70 -23.22 -10.37 13.53
CA ARG A 70 -22.62 -11.70 13.76
C ARG A 70 -21.50 -11.99 12.77
N GLU A 71 -21.76 -11.73 11.50
CA GLU A 71 -20.86 -12.09 10.40
C GLU A 71 -20.62 -10.86 9.53
N CYS A 72 -19.36 -10.60 9.20
CA CYS A 72 -18.91 -9.47 8.40
C CYS A 72 -18.16 -10.01 7.18
N ARG A 73 -18.64 -9.64 5.99
CA ARG A 73 -18.00 -10.00 4.73
C ARG A 73 -17.31 -8.78 4.14
N TYR A 74 -16.05 -8.94 3.81
CA TYR A 74 -15.21 -7.92 3.20
C TYR A 74 -14.78 -8.38 1.82
N VAL A 75 -14.62 -7.43 0.89
CA VAL A 75 -14.16 -7.70 -0.47
C VAL A 75 -13.04 -6.72 -0.81
N GLY A 76 -12.02 -7.21 -1.50
CA GLY A 76 -10.87 -6.42 -1.91
C GLY A 76 -10.05 -7.16 -2.97
N PRO A 77 -8.85 -6.65 -3.28
CA PRO A 77 -8.08 -7.15 -4.43
C PRO A 77 -7.61 -8.59 -4.31
N HIS A 78 -7.58 -9.15 -3.09
CA HIS A 78 -7.24 -10.56 -2.85
C HIS A 78 -8.46 -11.47 -2.72
N GLY A 79 -9.67 -10.97 -2.95
CA GLY A 79 -10.91 -11.74 -2.88
C GLY A 79 -11.81 -11.35 -1.70
N GLY A 80 -12.65 -12.29 -1.28
CA GLY A 80 -13.64 -12.09 -0.22
C GLY A 80 -13.24 -12.76 1.09
N PHE A 81 -13.41 -12.04 2.21
CA PHE A 81 -13.12 -12.52 3.56
C PHE A 81 -14.38 -12.49 4.40
N VAL A 82 -14.64 -13.56 5.15
CA VAL A 82 -15.69 -13.63 6.15
C VAL A 82 -15.03 -13.69 7.52
N THR A 83 -15.51 -12.88 8.45
CA THR A 83 -15.05 -12.89 9.85
C THR A 83 -16.24 -12.63 10.75
N ASP A 84 -16.18 -13.18 11.95
CA ASP A 84 -17.12 -12.82 13.00
C ASP A 84 -17.00 -11.35 13.35
N ALA A 85 -18.07 -10.77 13.91
CA ALA A 85 -18.12 -9.41 14.42
C ALA A 85 -17.68 -9.38 15.90
N PRO A 86 -16.39 -9.18 16.23
CA PRO A 86 -15.95 -9.07 17.62
C PRO A 86 -16.64 -7.88 18.28
N GLY A 87 -17.26 -8.12 19.44
CA GLY A 87 -18.05 -7.10 20.15
C GLY A 87 -19.40 -6.76 19.49
N GLY A 88 -19.85 -7.57 18.52
CA GLY A 88 -21.12 -7.39 17.84
C GLY A 88 -21.11 -6.24 16.83
N ARG A 89 -19.93 -5.82 16.34
CA ARG A 89 -19.76 -4.76 15.32
C ARG A 89 -18.78 -5.21 14.23
N CYS A 90 -19.01 -4.74 13.01
CA CYS A 90 -18.08 -4.89 11.89
C CYS A 90 -17.21 -3.64 11.77
N ALA A 91 -15.92 -3.83 11.45
CA ALA A 91 -15.08 -2.74 10.98
C ALA A 91 -15.52 -2.34 9.56
N TRP A 92 -15.21 -1.12 9.13
CA TRP A 92 -15.45 -0.70 7.74
C TRP A 92 -14.39 -1.23 6.78
N ILE A 93 -13.14 -1.29 7.25
CA ILE A 93 -11.97 -1.69 6.48
C ILE A 93 -11.14 -2.64 7.33
N ILE A 94 -10.71 -3.74 6.74
CA ILE A 94 -9.73 -4.65 7.32
C ILE A 94 -8.56 -4.83 6.37
N TRP A 95 -7.39 -5.16 6.91
CA TRP A 95 -6.19 -5.41 6.13
C TRP A 95 -5.92 -6.92 6.13
N ARG A 96 -5.84 -7.51 4.93
CA ARG A 96 -5.65 -8.95 4.73
C ARG A 96 -4.65 -9.20 3.62
N ARG A 97 -3.85 -10.27 3.77
CA ARG A 97 -2.85 -10.70 2.79
C ARG A 97 -3.46 -11.72 1.84
N ALA A 98 -2.83 -11.90 0.68
CA ALA A 98 -3.23 -12.90 -0.30
C ALA A 98 -3.21 -14.34 0.27
N SER A 99 -2.27 -14.64 1.17
CA SER A 99 -2.19 -15.95 1.86
C SER A 99 -3.42 -16.30 2.67
N ASP A 100 -4.19 -15.29 3.08
CA ASP A 100 -5.35 -15.46 3.94
C ASP A 100 -6.60 -15.80 3.09
N ALA A 101 -6.54 -15.56 1.77
CA ALA A 101 -7.63 -15.78 0.82
C ALA A 101 -7.76 -17.27 0.51
N GLY A 102 -8.54 -17.97 1.32
CA GLY A 102 -8.78 -19.42 1.19
C GLY A 102 -9.09 -20.11 2.52
N ASP A 103 -8.72 -19.47 3.63
CA ASP A 103 -8.93 -19.99 4.99
C ASP A 103 -10.24 -19.49 5.63
N GLY A 104 -11.08 -18.80 4.84
CA GLY A 104 -12.37 -18.26 5.28
C GLY A 104 -13.44 -19.33 5.43
N ARG A 105 -13.33 -20.16 6.47
CA ARG A 105 -14.46 -20.85 7.09
C ARG A 105 -14.86 -20.16 8.38
#